data_AF-U9UJD8-F1
#
_entry.id   AF-U9UJD8-F1
#
_cell.length_a   1.000
_cell.length_b   1.000
_cell.length_c   1.000
_cell.angle_alpha   90.00
_cell.angle_beta   90.00
_cell.angle_gamma   90.00
#
_symmetry.space_group_name_H-M   'P 1'
#
loop_
_entity.id
_entity.type
_entity.pdbx_description
1 polymer ?
#
loop_
_entity_poly.entity_id
_entity_poly.type
_entity_poly.pdbx_seq_one_letter_code
_entity_poly.pdbx_strand_id
1 'polypeptide(L)'
;MDVPKYDGNIHPNEWINDIQKYFKLKKINGTDCLEIAISSVDPTISLPDEIDSFEKLCNTLKEDISFKVFKNTNEKMLQSLKYIPENKGVSCNDITNSDYWVKNWEFNYDIVESHQGFLKSNDIINLSIKKMHNNN
;
A
#
# COMPACT_ATOMS: atom_id res chain seq x y z
N MET A 1 4.45 -27.07 -12.53
CA MET A 1 4.85 -25.97 -11.64
C MET A 1 6.34 -26.10 -11.43
N ASP A 2 7.06 -25.08 -11.86
CA ASP A 2 8.47 -24.91 -11.58
C ASP A 2 8.67 -24.51 -10.11
N VAL A 3 9.89 -24.66 -9.60
CA VAL A 3 10.24 -24.26 -8.24
C VAL A 3 10.23 -22.73 -8.15
N PRO A 4 9.51 -22.11 -7.18
CA PRO A 4 9.55 -20.67 -6.96
C PRO A 4 10.96 -20.19 -6.66
N LYS A 5 11.47 -19.22 -7.42
CA LYS A 5 12.80 -18.63 -7.22
C LYS A 5 12.71 -17.29 -6.51
N TYR A 6 13.68 -16.98 -5.66
CA TYR A 6 13.81 -15.68 -5.01
C TYR A 6 14.90 -14.86 -5.68
N ASP A 7 14.53 -13.75 -6.31
CA ASP A 7 15.42 -12.83 -7.03
C ASP A 7 15.48 -11.44 -6.39
N GLY A 8 14.90 -11.26 -5.21
CA GLY A 8 14.79 -9.97 -4.52
C GLY A 8 13.64 -9.07 -4.99
N ASN A 9 12.87 -9.45 -6.03
CA ASN A 9 11.75 -8.65 -6.55
C ASN A 9 10.39 -9.02 -5.95
N ILE A 10 10.38 -9.84 -4.90
CA ILE A 10 9.20 -10.25 -4.15
C ILE A 10 9.48 -10.11 -2.66
N HIS A 11 8.42 -9.85 -1.88
CA HIS A 11 8.56 -9.78 -0.43
C HIS A 11 8.94 -11.17 0.15
N PRO A 12 9.98 -11.29 1.01
CA PRO A 12 10.44 -12.57 1.55
C PRO A 12 9.33 -13.45 2.15
N ASN A 13 8.41 -12.87 2.95
CA ASN A 13 7.28 -13.64 3.50
C ASN A 13 6.38 -14.25 2.42
N GLU A 14 6.13 -13.52 1.33
CA GLU A 14 5.26 -13.99 0.24
C GLU A 14 5.93 -15.14 -0.51
N TRP A 15 7.22 -14.98 -0.83
CA TRP A 15 7.99 -16.04 -1.46
C TRP A 15 8.10 -17.30 -0.58
N ILE A 16 8.32 -17.15 0.74
CA ILE A 16 8.33 -18.28 1.69
C ILE A 16 6.97 -18.99 1.70
N ASN A 17 5.86 -18.26 1.66
CA ASN A 17 4.52 -18.87 1.56
C ASN A 17 4.35 -19.65 0.25
N ASP A 18 4.83 -19.11 -0.86
CA ASP A 18 4.72 -19.74 -2.18
C ASP A 18 5.56 -21.00 -2.29
N ILE A 19 6.80 -20.98 -1.79
CA ILE A 19 7.66 -22.17 -1.82
C ILE A 19 7.16 -23.25 -0.85
N GLN A 20 6.62 -22.87 0.30
CA GLN A 20 5.97 -23.82 1.21
C GLN A 20 4.71 -24.45 0.61
N LYS A 21 3.89 -23.67 -0.12
CA LYS A 21 2.77 -24.23 -0.90
C LYS A 21 3.28 -25.21 -1.96
N TYR A 22 4.35 -24.87 -2.66
CA TYR A 22 4.98 -25.77 -3.64
C TYR A 22 5.39 -27.10 -3.00
N PHE A 23 6.06 -27.08 -1.84
CA PHE A 23 6.44 -28.30 -1.11
C PHE A 23 5.23 -29.16 -0.73
N LYS A 24 4.16 -28.54 -0.23
CA LYS A 24 2.89 -29.23 0.09
C LYS A 24 2.28 -29.91 -1.15
N LEU A 25 2.26 -29.20 -2.28
CA LEU A 25 1.71 -29.73 -3.54
C LEU A 25 2.55 -30.88 -4.11
N LYS A 26 3.88 -30.82 -3.94
CA LYS A 26 4.82 -31.83 -4.42
C LYS A 26 5.06 -32.98 -3.43
N LYS A 27 4.50 -32.90 -2.21
CA LYS A 27 4.71 -33.88 -1.13
C LYS A 27 6.20 -34.05 -0.78
N ILE A 28 6.91 -32.91 -0.71
CA ILE A 28 8.31 -32.85 -0.28
C ILE A 28 8.33 -32.67 1.24
N ASN A 29 9.29 -33.30 1.92
CA ASN A 29 9.28 -33.48 3.38
C ASN A 29 10.37 -32.66 4.07
N GLY A 30 10.09 -32.30 5.34
CA GLY A 30 10.94 -31.68 6.37
C GLY A 30 12.27 -31.05 5.94
N THR A 31 13.35 -31.80 6.04
CA THR A 31 14.74 -31.32 5.89
C THR A 31 15.05 -30.85 4.47
N ASP A 32 14.60 -31.60 3.48
CA ASP A 32 14.88 -31.35 2.06
C ASP A 32 14.25 -30.03 1.61
N CYS A 33 13.12 -29.64 2.23
CA CYS A 33 12.45 -28.38 1.93
C CYS A 33 13.34 -27.15 2.15
N LEU A 34 14.13 -27.13 3.23
CA LEU A 34 14.97 -25.97 3.54
C LEU A 34 16.15 -25.88 2.58
N GLU A 35 16.82 -27.00 2.29
CA GLU A 35 17.93 -27.07 1.34
C GLU A 35 17.49 -26.66 -0.08
N ILE A 36 16.30 -27.11 -0.50
CA ILE A 36 15.71 -26.70 -1.78
C ILE A 36 15.41 -25.20 -1.78
N ALA A 37 14.89 -24.66 -0.67
CA ALA A 37 14.60 -23.24 -0.56
C ALA A 37 15.87 -22.39 -0.65
N ILE A 38 16.93 -22.77 0.06
CA ILE A 38 18.24 -22.11 -0.01
C ILE A 38 18.79 -22.16 -1.44
N SER A 39 18.71 -23.32 -2.09
CA SER A 39 19.15 -23.50 -3.49
C SER A 39 18.30 -22.74 -4.52
N SER A 40 17.12 -22.25 -4.12
CA SER A 40 16.20 -21.50 -4.97
C SER A 40 16.36 -19.98 -4.85
N VAL A 41 17.25 -19.52 -3.97
CA VAL A 41 17.64 -18.12 -3.86
C VAL A 41 18.64 -17.78 -4.96
N ASP A 42 18.51 -16.60 -5.57
CA ASP A 42 19.43 -16.12 -6.58
C ASP A 42 20.86 -16.04 -6.02
N PRO A 43 21.88 -16.58 -6.70
CA PRO A 43 23.26 -16.59 -6.22
C PRO A 43 23.88 -15.21 -5.97
N THR A 44 23.28 -14.14 -6.51
CA THR A 44 23.71 -12.77 -6.25
C THR A 44 23.39 -12.30 -4.83
N ILE A 45 22.50 -13.00 -4.12
CA ILE A 45 22.13 -12.72 -2.73
C ILE A 45 23.05 -13.51 -1.80
N SER A 46 23.80 -12.79 -0.97
CA SER A 46 24.73 -13.40 -0.02
C SER A 46 23.96 -13.99 1.17
N LEU A 47 23.99 -15.32 1.30
CA LEU A 47 23.46 -16.03 2.46
C LEU A 47 24.59 -16.40 3.44
N PRO A 48 24.35 -16.36 4.76
CA PRO A 48 25.29 -16.87 5.75
C PRO A 48 25.39 -18.40 5.69
N ASP A 49 26.51 -18.94 6.18
CA ASP A 49 26.82 -20.37 6.12
C ASP A 49 25.85 -21.26 6.93
N GLU A 50 25.16 -20.70 7.93
CA GLU A 50 24.35 -21.47 8.87
C GLU A 50 22.89 -20.98 8.89
N ILE A 51 22.08 -21.54 8.00
CA ILE A 51 20.61 -21.36 7.95
C ILE A 51 19.93 -22.69 8.30
N ASP A 52 19.35 -22.77 9.48
CA ASP A 52 18.68 -23.98 10.01
C ASP A 52 17.15 -23.93 9.95
N SER A 53 16.58 -22.80 9.52
CA SER A 53 15.13 -22.57 9.57
C SER A 53 14.66 -21.57 8.53
N PHE A 54 13.40 -21.71 8.12
CA PHE A 54 12.73 -20.75 7.23
C PHE A 54 12.63 -19.35 7.85
N GLU A 55 12.58 -19.24 9.18
CA GLU A 55 12.57 -17.96 9.87
C GLU A 55 13.91 -17.23 9.70
N LYS A 56 15.05 -17.93 9.96
CA LYS A 56 16.38 -17.35 9.72
C LYS A 56 16.59 -17.01 8.24
N LEU A 57 16.16 -17.88 7.32
CA LEU A 57 16.21 -17.59 5.89
C LEU A 57 15.43 -16.29 5.57
N CYS A 58 14.18 -16.20 6.03
CA CYS A 58 13.33 -15.04 5.79
C CYS A 58 13.91 -13.73 6.35
N ASN A 59 14.47 -13.77 7.56
CA ASN A 59 15.11 -12.60 8.17
C ASN A 59 16.37 -12.19 7.41
N THR A 60 17.20 -13.16 6.99
CA THR A 60 18.38 -12.90 6.15
C THR A 60 17.98 -12.21 4.84
N LEU A 61 16.95 -12.72 4.15
CA LEU A 61 16.46 -12.12 2.91
C LEU A 61 15.91 -10.69 3.11
N LYS A 62 15.39 -10.36 4.30
CA LYS A 62 14.93 -9.00 4.64
C LYS A 62 16.09 -8.04 4.94
N GLU A 63 17.23 -8.55 5.40
CA GLU A 63 18.41 -7.74 5.69
C GLU A 63 19.25 -7.48 4.44
N ASP A 64 19.09 -8.29 3.39
CA ASP A 64 19.80 -8.13 2.12
C ASP A 64 19.49 -6.81 1.41
N ILE A 65 20.49 -6.30 0.68
CA ILE A 65 20.41 -5.04 -0.06
C ILE A 65 19.33 -5.07 -1.14
N SER A 66 19.08 -6.22 -1.76
CA SER A 66 18.10 -6.40 -2.83
C SER A 66 16.68 -6.11 -2.31
N PHE A 67 16.34 -6.62 -1.13
CA PHE A 67 15.05 -6.34 -0.50
C PHE A 67 14.89 -4.86 -0.13
N LYS A 68 15.96 -4.22 0.34
CA LYS A 68 15.96 -2.77 0.61
C LYS A 68 15.71 -1.96 -0.67
N VAL A 69 16.33 -2.33 -1.79
CA VAL A 69 16.11 -1.71 -3.10
C VAL A 69 14.68 -1.92 -3.58
N PHE A 70 14.16 -3.15 -3.48
CA PHE A 70 12.77 -3.48 -3.81
C PHE A 70 11.79 -2.61 -3.01
N LYS A 71 11.95 -2.52 -1.69
CA LYS A 71 11.10 -1.72 -0.82
C LYS A 71 11.12 -0.24 -1.22
N ASN A 72 12.31 0.35 -1.37
CA ASN A 72 12.46 1.76 -1.75
C ASN A 72 11.85 2.05 -3.13
N THR A 73 11.97 1.11 -4.07
CA THR A 73 11.39 1.24 -5.41
C THR A 73 9.87 1.28 -5.33
N ASN A 74 9.27 0.35 -4.59
CA ASN A 74 7.82 0.33 -4.38
C ASN A 74 7.32 1.58 -3.64
N GLU A 75 8.04 2.07 -2.63
CA GLU A 75 7.69 3.32 -1.94
C GLU A 75 7.70 4.52 -2.90
N LYS A 76 8.70 4.64 -3.77
CA LYS A 76 8.75 5.69 -4.80
C LYS A 76 7.61 5.57 -5.80
N MET A 77 7.30 4.35 -6.26
CA MET A 77 6.17 4.11 -7.13
C MET A 77 4.85 4.52 -6.46
N LEU A 78 4.62 4.13 -5.21
CA LEU A 78 3.44 4.52 -4.45
C LEU A 78 3.33 6.03 -4.28
N GLN A 79 4.44 6.73 -4.06
CA GLN A 79 4.47 8.20 -4.03
C GLN A 79 4.13 8.82 -5.38
N SER A 80 4.62 8.25 -6.48
CA SER A 80 4.30 8.71 -7.84
C SER A 80 2.83 8.46 -8.21
N LEU A 81 2.22 7.43 -7.62
CA LEU A 81 0.80 7.11 -7.76
C LEU A 81 -0.10 7.93 -6.82
N LYS A 82 0.46 8.77 -5.93
CA LYS A 82 -0.36 9.62 -5.06
C LYS A 82 -1.21 10.54 -5.94
N TYR A 83 -2.51 10.36 -5.76
CA TYR A 83 -3.62 11.09 -6.36
C TYR A 83 -3.30 12.59 -6.56
N ILE A 84 -3.33 13.02 -7.82
CA ILE A 84 -3.37 14.43 -8.19
C ILE A 84 -4.87 14.80 -8.18
N PRO A 85 -5.37 15.59 -7.21
CA PRO A 85 -6.76 15.99 -7.21
C PRO A 85 -7.05 16.84 -8.43
N GLU A 86 -7.87 16.33 -9.35
CA GLU A 86 -8.18 17.02 -10.60
C GLU A 86 -9.00 18.29 -10.40
N ASN A 87 -9.68 18.49 -9.26
CA ASN A 87 -10.42 19.72 -8.97
C ASN A 87 -10.52 20.00 -7.47
N LYS A 88 -10.14 21.22 -7.05
CA LYS A 88 -10.28 21.75 -5.68
C LYS A 88 -11.71 22.27 -5.35
N GLY A 89 -12.69 22.03 -6.20
CA GLY A 89 -14.05 22.54 -6.00
C GLY A 89 -15.09 21.58 -6.55
N VAL A 90 -15.85 20.95 -5.65
CA VAL A 90 -17.10 20.27 -6.00
C VAL A 90 -18.20 21.32 -5.90
N SER A 91 -18.72 21.76 -7.05
CA SER A 91 -19.97 22.52 -7.12
C SER A 91 -21.07 21.55 -7.54
N CYS A 92 -22.03 21.27 -6.65
CA CYS A 92 -23.27 20.65 -7.08
C CYS A 92 -24.04 21.67 -7.90
N ASN A 93 -23.95 21.59 -9.22
CA ASN A 93 -24.72 22.43 -10.12
C ASN A 93 -25.71 21.58 -10.93
N ASP A 94 -26.54 20.82 -10.23
CA ASP A 94 -27.80 20.32 -10.79
C ASP A 94 -28.94 21.16 -10.21
N ILE A 95 -29.15 22.34 -10.79
CA ILE A 95 -30.35 23.14 -10.54
C ILE A 95 -30.99 23.41 -11.90
N THR A 96 -31.67 22.39 -12.43
CA THR A 96 -32.88 22.70 -13.19
C THR A 96 -33.93 23.11 -12.16
N ASN A 97 -34.15 24.42 -12.03
CA ASN A 97 -35.42 25.01 -11.56
C ASN A 97 -35.61 25.31 -10.06
N SER A 98 -34.67 25.97 -9.39
CA SER A 98 -34.95 26.63 -8.11
C SER A 98 -34.40 28.05 -8.10
N ASP A 99 -35.28 29.04 -8.08
CA ASP A 99 -34.99 30.47 -7.90
C ASP A 99 -34.41 30.82 -6.51
N TYR A 100 -34.14 29.82 -5.68
CA TYR A 100 -33.59 29.96 -4.34
C TYR A 100 -32.15 29.44 -4.30
N TRP A 101 -31.22 30.20 -4.89
CA TRP A 101 -29.80 29.88 -4.81
C TRP A 101 -29.22 30.29 -3.45
N VAL A 102 -28.82 29.31 -2.64
CA VAL A 102 -27.84 29.53 -1.56
C VAL A 102 -26.45 29.43 -2.18
N LYS A 103 -25.92 30.56 -2.65
CA LYS A 103 -24.65 30.62 -3.41
C LYS A 103 -23.38 30.39 -2.60
N ASN A 104 -23.44 30.34 -1.28
CA ASN A 104 -22.23 30.35 -0.46
C ASN A 104 -22.26 29.18 0.52
N TRP A 105 -21.79 28.02 0.07
CA TRP A 105 -21.37 26.95 0.97
C TRP A 105 -19.95 27.30 1.41
N GLU A 106 -19.81 27.80 2.64
CA GLU A 106 -18.51 28.11 3.21
C GLU A 106 -18.04 26.91 4.01
N PHE A 107 -17.07 26.17 3.46
CA PHE A 107 -16.40 25.10 4.19
C PHE A 107 -15.46 25.74 5.21
N ASN A 108 -15.88 25.79 6.48
CA ASN A 108 -14.98 26.19 7.54
C ASN A 108 -14.13 24.98 7.94
N TYR A 109 -12.90 24.91 7.42
CA TYR A 109 -11.92 23.90 7.81
C TYR A 109 -11.35 24.22 9.20
N ASP A 110 -12.15 24.04 10.24
CA ASP A 110 -11.62 23.92 11.61
C ASP A 110 -11.11 22.49 11.90
N ILE A 111 -10.76 21.74 10.84
CA ILE A 111 -10.13 20.42 10.92
C ILE A 111 -8.64 20.65 11.21
N VAL A 112 -8.38 20.88 12.49
CA VAL A 112 -7.17 20.48 13.25
C VAL A 112 -5.96 20.14 12.37
N GLU A 113 -5.06 21.11 12.26
CA GLU A 113 -3.59 20.99 12.12
C GLU A 113 -2.97 20.07 11.03
N SER A 114 -3.76 19.42 10.18
CA SER A 114 -3.23 18.59 9.09
C SER A 114 -3.59 19.20 7.74
N HIS A 115 -2.68 20.05 7.23
CA HIS A 115 -2.72 20.68 5.91
C HIS A 115 -2.69 19.67 4.73
N GLN A 116 -3.58 18.67 4.70
CA GLN A 116 -3.62 17.69 3.61
C GLN A 116 -4.60 18.07 2.50
N GLY A 117 -5.53 19.00 2.73
CA GLY A 117 -6.40 19.51 1.64
C GLY A 117 -7.36 18.47 1.05
N PHE A 118 -7.54 17.33 1.71
CA PHE A 118 -8.53 16.30 1.38
C PHE A 118 -9.04 15.61 2.66
N LEU A 119 -10.25 15.08 2.59
CA LEU A 119 -10.92 14.33 3.65
C LEU A 119 -10.63 12.83 3.53
N LYS A 120 -10.57 12.13 4.66
CA LYS A 120 -10.41 10.67 4.76
C LYS A 120 -11.73 10.01 5.12
N SER A 121 -11.78 8.68 4.95
CA SER A 121 -12.93 7.89 5.39
C SER A 121 -13.14 8.05 6.89
N ASN A 122 -14.38 8.31 7.30
CA ASN A 122 -14.82 8.59 8.68
C ASN A 122 -14.47 9.98 9.24
N ASP A 123 -14.00 10.91 8.41
CA ASP A 123 -13.89 12.31 8.83
C ASP A 123 -15.29 12.92 9.05
N ILE A 124 -15.44 13.66 10.14
CA ILE A 124 -16.67 14.38 10.50
C ILE A 124 -16.53 15.84 10.07
N ILE A 125 -17.46 16.32 9.24
CA ILE A 125 -17.47 17.70 8.72
C ILE A 125 -18.68 18.42 9.29
N ASN A 126 -18.44 19.57 9.91
CA ASN A 126 -19.50 20.46 10.35
C ASN A 126 -19.84 21.46 9.24
N LEU A 127 -21.09 21.45 8.79
CA LEU A 127 -21.59 22.38 7.78
C LEU A 127 -22.48 23.43 8.44
N SER A 128 -22.31 24.69 8.07
CA SER A 128 -23.19 25.78 8.50
C SER A 128 -23.75 26.52 7.29
N ILE A 129 -25.02 26.93 7.37
CA ILE A 129 -25.70 27.65 6.30
C ILE A 129 -26.19 28.99 6.85
N LYS A 130 -25.78 30.08 6.20
CA LYS A 130 -26.30 31.42 6.50
C LYS A 130 -27.53 31.69 5.64
N LYS A 131 -28.70 31.74 6.27
CA LYS A 131 -29.95 32.08 5.59
C LYS A 131 -30.00 33.60 5.38
N MET A 132 -30.00 34.05 4.13
CA MET A 132 -30.28 35.46 3.81
C MET A 132 -31.79 35.64 3.68
N HIS A 133 -32.36 36.54 4.47
CA HIS A 133 -33.71 37.03 4.23
C HIS A 133 -33.64 38.19 3.24
N ASN A 134 -34.42 38.13 2.16
CA ASN A 134 -34.68 39.32 1.35
C ASN A 134 -35.58 40.24 2.19
N ASN A 135 -35.08 41.43 2.51
CA ASN A 135 -35.93 42.51 2.99
C ASN A 135 -36.73 43.01 1.77
N ASN A 136 -38.04 42.77 1.77
CA ASN A 136 -38.97 43.42 0.85
C ASN A 136 -39.15 44.90 1.21
#